data_AF-A0A5C6N0S0-F1
#
_entry.id   AF-A0A5C6N0S0-F1
#
_cell.length_a   1.000
_cell.length_b   1.000
_cell.length_c   1.000
_cell.angle_alpha   90.00
_cell.angle_beta   90.00
_cell.angle_gamma   90.00
#
_symmetry.space_group_name_H-M   'P 1'
#
loop_
_entity.id
_entity.type
_entity.pdbx_description
1 polymer ?
#
loop_
_entity_poly.entity_id
_entity_poly.type
_entity_poly.pdbx_seq_one_letter_code
_entity_poly.pdbx_strand_id
1 'polypeptide(L)'
;MFSPEGFVLISCAVLLVVQPGHGSEIIGGKEVKPHSMPYMALMRNATHVCGGTLINPKWVLTAAHCENGGQKKCSKYYSPVITKAMICAGSENKDACQGDSGGPLLCNGALVGVTSFGRGCGRVPGVYAYITEEHLRWIKKIIRTSEMQE
;
A
#
# COMPACT_ATOMS: atom_id res chain seq x y z
N MET A 1 51.10 2.78 -32.84
CA MET A 1 50.99 1.33 -32.56
C MET A 1 50.89 1.19 -31.05
N PHE A 2 49.73 0.82 -30.51
CA PHE A 2 49.46 0.68 -29.07
C PHE A 2 48.75 -0.66 -28.84
N SER A 3 49.08 -1.34 -27.73
CA SER A 3 48.68 -2.74 -27.48
C SER A 3 47.32 -2.85 -26.77
N PRO A 4 46.47 -3.85 -27.08
CA PRO A 4 45.08 -3.91 -26.61
C PRO A 4 44.85 -4.80 -25.36
N GLU A 5 45.83 -4.95 -24.47
CA GLU A 5 45.73 -5.81 -23.27
C GLU A 5 45.84 -4.97 -21.99
N GLY A 6 44.72 -4.64 -21.34
CA GLY A 6 44.75 -3.82 -20.13
C GLY A 6 43.46 -3.20 -19.58
N PHE A 7 42.29 -3.43 -20.16
CA PHE A 7 41.04 -2.95 -19.53
C PHE A 7 40.61 -3.84 -18.37
N VAL A 8 41.13 -3.46 -17.20
CA VAL A 8 40.94 -4.08 -15.88
C VAL A 8 39.49 -4.45 -15.59
N LEU A 9 39.32 -5.54 -14.84
CA LEU A 9 38.08 -6.08 -14.25
C LEU A 9 37.40 -5.09 -13.28
N ILE A 10 36.90 -3.94 -13.77
CA ILE A 10 36.20 -2.95 -12.94
C ILE A 10 34.74 -3.35 -12.77
N SER A 11 34.52 -4.14 -11.72
CA SER A 11 33.29 -4.24 -10.94
C SER A 11 32.03 -4.74 -11.66
N CYS A 12 31.90 -6.07 -11.73
CA CYS A 12 30.61 -6.76 -11.89
C CYS A 12 29.72 -6.66 -10.61
N ALA A 13 29.82 -5.57 -9.84
CA ALA A 13 29.23 -5.41 -8.51
C ALA A 13 28.46 -4.09 -8.27
N VAL A 14 28.38 -3.17 -9.25
CA VAL A 14 27.59 -1.91 -9.14
C VAL A 14 26.37 -1.89 -10.07
N LEU A 15 25.72 -3.05 -10.24
CA LEU A 15 24.33 -3.14 -10.72
C LEU A 15 23.38 -3.79 -9.70
N LEU A 16 23.75 -3.72 -8.40
CA LEU A 16 22.77 -3.66 -7.32
C LEU A 16 22.07 -2.28 -7.37
N VAL A 17 21.30 -2.04 -8.42
CA VAL A 17 20.30 -0.97 -8.46
C VAL A 17 19.16 -1.41 -7.55
N VAL A 18 19.39 -1.28 -6.24
CA VAL A 18 18.34 -1.33 -5.22
C VAL A 18 17.43 -0.15 -5.54
N GLN A 19 16.38 -0.39 -6.33
CA GLN A 19 15.35 0.61 -6.56
C GLN A 19 14.80 0.99 -5.20
N PRO A 20 14.88 2.27 -4.79
CA PRO A 20 14.30 2.67 -3.51
C PRO A 20 12.79 2.41 -3.59
N GLY A 21 12.27 1.66 -2.62
CA GLY A 21 10.85 1.45 -2.46
C GLY A 21 10.19 2.77 -2.07
N HIS A 22 9.85 3.59 -3.06
CA HIS A 22 9.23 4.91 -2.88
C HIS A 22 7.80 4.73 -2.37
N GLY A 23 7.65 4.63 -1.05
CA GLY A 23 6.36 4.53 -0.38
C GLY A 23 5.55 5.82 -0.49
N SER A 24 4.24 5.68 -0.64
CA SER A 24 3.22 6.75 -0.77
C SER A 24 3.40 7.71 -1.96
N GLU A 25 2.74 7.40 -3.08
CA GLU A 25 2.32 8.37 -4.11
C GLU A 25 0.82 8.19 -4.44
N ILE A 26 -0.02 9.07 -3.90
CA ILE A 26 -1.18 9.68 -4.56
C ILE A 26 -1.09 11.20 -4.24
N ILE A 27 -1.86 12.06 -4.93
CA ILE A 27 -1.57 13.49 -5.18
C ILE A 27 -0.27 13.67 -5.97
N GLY A 28 -0.35 14.32 -7.13
CA GLY A 28 0.83 14.63 -7.95
C GLY A 28 1.71 13.43 -8.29
N GLY A 29 1.16 12.21 -8.22
CA GLY A 29 1.80 10.97 -8.66
C GLY A 29 1.76 10.83 -10.18
N LYS A 30 2.04 9.63 -10.67
CA LYS A 30 2.00 9.31 -12.11
C LYS A 30 0.88 8.31 -12.40
N GLU A 31 0.31 8.41 -13.60
CA GLU A 31 -0.61 7.40 -14.10
C GLU A 31 0.10 6.04 -14.18
N VAL A 32 -0.52 4.99 -13.63
CA VAL A 32 0.02 3.63 -13.69
C VAL A 32 -0.12 3.08 -15.10
N LYS A 33 0.84 2.25 -15.55
CA LYS A 33 0.73 1.57 -16.84
C LYS A 33 -0.56 0.73 -16.85
N PRO A 34 -1.39 0.79 -17.92
CA PRO A 34 -2.59 -0.04 -18.02
C PRO A 34 -2.32 -1.52 -17.70
N HIS A 35 -3.18 -2.08 -16.84
CA HIS A 35 -3.11 -3.45 -16.32
C HIS A 35 -1.87 -3.81 -15.48
N SER A 36 -0.99 -2.87 -15.11
CA SER A 36 0.18 -3.20 -14.25
C SER A 36 -0.19 -3.48 -12.78
N MET A 37 -1.38 -3.05 -12.34
CA MET A 37 -1.93 -3.30 -11.00
C MET A 37 -3.20 -4.17 -11.10
N PRO A 38 -3.13 -5.45 -11.51
CA PRO A 38 -4.30 -6.27 -11.85
C PRO A 38 -5.19 -6.63 -10.64
N TYR A 39 -4.68 -6.43 -9.42
CA TYR A 39 -5.42 -6.57 -8.17
C TYR A 39 -6.19 -5.30 -7.75
N MET A 40 -6.03 -4.17 -8.46
CA MET A 40 -6.70 -2.91 -8.15
C MET A 40 -8.19 -3.01 -8.48
N ALA A 41 -9.05 -3.02 -7.47
CA ALA A 41 -10.50 -3.05 -7.63
C ALA A 41 -11.11 -1.66 -7.40
N LEU A 42 -12.11 -1.30 -8.22
CA LEU A 42 -12.95 -0.12 -8.04
C LEU A 42 -14.28 -0.55 -7.41
N MET A 43 -14.59 -0.07 -6.22
CA MET A 43 -15.89 -0.24 -5.58
C MET A 43 -16.70 1.05 -5.74
N ARG A 44 -17.91 0.95 -6.31
CA ARG A 44 -18.82 2.09 -6.48
C ARG A 44 -20.19 1.75 -5.90
N ASN A 45 -20.67 2.63 -5.02
CA ASN A 45 -22.06 2.72 -4.61
C ASN A 45 -22.66 4.01 -5.22
N ALA A 46 -23.97 4.22 -5.15
CA ALA A 46 -24.66 5.38 -5.72
C ALA A 46 -24.15 6.74 -5.21
N THR A 47 -23.54 6.77 -4.02
CA THR A 47 -23.06 7.98 -3.32
C THR A 47 -21.56 7.98 -3.01
N HIS A 48 -20.85 6.87 -3.22
CA HIS A 48 -19.47 6.69 -2.75
C HIS A 48 -18.62 5.90 -3.75
N VAL A 49 -17.34 6.26 -3.85
CA VAL A 49 -16.31 5.54 -4.59
C VAL A 49 -15.17 5.20 -3.65
N CYS A 50 -14.73 3.94 -3.69
CA CYS A 50 -13.67 3.37 -2.85
C CYS A 50 -12.76 2.46 -3.69
N GLY A 51 -11.52 2.28 -3.24
CA GLY A 51 -10.62 1.25 -3.74
C GLY A 51 -10.88 -0.12 -3.09
N GLY A 52 -10.23 -1.13 -3.64
CA GLY A 52 -10.17 -2.49 -3.10
C GLY A 52 -8.99 -3.26 -3.67
N THR A 53 -8.65 -4.38 -3.05
CA THR A 53 -7.57 -5.28 -3.47
C THR A 53 -8.14 -6.68 -3.72
N LEU A 54 -8.10 -7.16 -4.96
CA LEU A 54 -8.49 -8.54 -5.28
C LEU A 54 -7.50 -9.52 -4.64
N ILE A 55 -7.96 -10.35 -3.72
CA ILE A 55 -7.15 -11.29 -2.92
C ILE A 55 -7.41 -12.77 -3.28
N ASN A 56 -8.52 -13.06 -3.95
CA ASN A 56 -8.89 -14.31 -4.61
C ASN A 56 -9.94 -13.94 -5.69
N PRO A 57 -10.16 -14.73 -6.77
CA PRO A 57 -11.13 -14.42 -7.83
C PRO A 57 -12.55 -13.99 -7.39
N LYS A 58 -12.98 -14.32 -6.16
CA LYS A 58 -14.28 -13.93 -5.58
C LYS A 58 -14.21 -12.92 -4.43
N TRP A 59 -13.00 -12.56 -3.97
CA TRP A 59 -12.82 -11.76 -2.75
C TRP A 59 -12.00 -10.50 -3.01
N VAL A 60 -12.59 -9.35 -2.68
CA VAL A 60 -11.92 -8.05 -2.63
C VAL A 60 -11.75 -7.64 -1.17
N LEU A 61 -10.50 -7.44 -0.75
CA LEU A 61 -10.17 -6.82 0.53
C LEU A 61 -10.33 -5.29 0.41
N THR A 62 -10.94 -4.68 1.40
CA THR A 62 -11.18 -3.23 1.45
C THR A 62 -11.28 -2.75 2.90
N ALA A 63 -11.40 -1.45 3.13
CA ALA A 63 -11.43 -0.86 4.46
C ALA A 63 -12.84 -0.90 5.06
N ALA A 64 -13.01 -1.70 6.11
CA ALA A 64 -14.01 -1.40 7.12
C ALA A 64 -13.54 -0.18 7.94
N HIS A 65 -14.41 0.81 8.13
CA HIS A 65 -14.13 2.05 8.86
C HIS A 65 -14.14 1.78 10.39
N CYS A 66 -12.97 1.72 11.04
CA CYS A 66 -12.76 1.18 12.41
C CYS A 66 -11.58 1.84 13.20
N GLU A 67 -11.35 1.43 14.47
CA GLU A 67 -10.64 2.14 15.58
C GLU A 67 -9.68 1.23 16.43
N ASN A 68 -8.96 1.55 17.54
CA ASN A 68 -8.23 2.77 18.02
C ASN A 68 -7.02 2.40 18.97
N GLY A 69 -5.97 3.26 19.07
CA GLY A 69 -4.76 3.22 19.95
C GLY A 69 -3.56 2.25 19.64
N GLY A 70 -2.28 2.62 19.37
CA GLY A 70 -1.73 3.75 18.57
C GLY A 70 -0.23 3.66 18.17
N GLN A 71 0.12 4.24 16.99
CA GLN A 71 1.49 4.33 16.42
C GLN A 71 2.16 5.70 16.65
N LYS A 72 3.37 5.70 17.23
CA LYS A 72 3.97 6.84 17.95
C LYS A 72 4.31 8.12 17.15
N LYS A 73 4.52 8.09 15.83
CA LYS A 73 4.71 9.33 15.03
C LYS A 73 3.39 9.94 14.57
N CYS A 74 2.38 9.12 14.29
CA CYS A 74 1.11 9.56 13.70
C CYS A 74 0.17 10.16 14.76
N SER A 75 0.29 9.74 16.02
CA SER A 75 -0.49 10.24 17.16
C SER A 75 -0.49 11.78 17.30
N LYS A 76 0.55 12.50 16.84
CA LYS A 76 0.58 13.98 16.88
C LYS A 76 -0.63 14.64 16.20
N TYR A 77 -1.09 14.07 15.08
CA TYR A 77 -2.14 14.70 14.24
C TYR A 77 -3.54 14.15 14.49
N TYR A 78 -3.63 13.01 15.17
CA TYR A 78 -4.82 12.15 15.22
C TYR A 78 -5.04 11.48 16.59
N SER A 79 -4.33 11.85 17.65
CA SER A 79 -4.65 11.39 19.02
C SER A 79 -6.06 11.88 19.41
N PRO A 80 -6.89 11.07 20.09
CA PRO A 80 -6.60 9.75 20.67
C PRO A 80 -6.87 8.54 19.74
N VAL A 81 -7.15 8.75 18.45
CA VAL A 81 -7.73 7.78 17.51
C VAL A 81 -6.75 6.66 17.11
N ILE A 82 -5.69 6.95 16.32
CA ILE A 82 -4.79 5.96 15.66
C ILE A 82 -4.53 4.68 16.44
N THR A 83 -4.61 3.48 15.82
CA THR A 83 -4.34 2.13 16.39
C THR A 83 -2.90 1.62 16.26
N LYS A 84 -2.50 0.60 17.06
CA LYS A 84 -1.34 -0.28 16.76
C LYS A 84 -1.58 -1.12 15.50
N ALA A 85 -2.84 -1.50 15.28
CA ALA A 85 -3.36 -2.10 14.06
C ALA A 85 -3.68 -1.04 12.96
N MET A 86 -3.14 0.18 13.10
CA MET A 86 -3.08 1.16 12.03
C MET A 86 -1.61 1.48 11.73
N ILE A 87 -1.34 1.90 10.51
CA ILE A 87 -0.07 2.45 10.05
C ILE A 87 -0.37 3.77 9.34
N CYS A 88 0.57 4.71 9.34
CA CYS A 88 0.42 5.94 8.58
C CYS A 88 1.53 6.07 7.55
N ALA A 89 1.16 6.48 6.34
CA ALA A 89 2.05 6.67 5.21
C ALA A 89 1.68 7.98 4.49
N GLY A 90 2.63 8.55 3.77
CA GLY A 90 2.53 9.89 3.19
C GLY A 90 3.86 10.63 3.32
N SER A 91 4.12 11.51 2.36
CA SER A 91 5.25 12.44 2.38
C SER A 91 4.80 13.84 1.97
N GLU A 92 5.72 14.78 1.81
CA GLU A 92 5.37 16.17 1.50
C GLU A 92 4.58 16.26 0.18
N ASN A 93 3.32 16.71 0.26
CA ASN A 93 2.37 16.75 -0.85
C ASN A 93 2.07 15.38 -1.52
N LYS A 94 2.29 14.25 -0.83
CA LYS A 94 1.95 12.89 -1.30
C LYS A 94 1.13 12.14 -0.25
N ASP A 95 -0.09 11.76 -0.58
CA ASP A 95 -1.04 11.09 0.31
C ASP A 95 -2.22 10.47 -0.46
N ALA A 96 -2.90 9.48 0.12
CA ALA A 96 -4.18 9.01 -0.40
C ALA A 96 -5.28 10.07 -0.20
N CYS A 97 -6.29 10.07 -1.07
CA CYS A 97 -7.31 11.11 -1.11
C CYS A 97 -8.72 10.54 -1.38
N GLN A 98 -9.69 11.39 -1.70
CA GLN A 98 -11.08 10.95 -1.93
C GLN A 98 -11.17 9.99 -3.13
N GLY A 99 -11.67 8.78 -2.88
CA GLY A 99 -11.72 7.67 -3.84
C GLY A 99 -10.78 6.51 -3.48
N ASP A 100 -9.67 6.77 -2.79
CA ASP A 100 -8.63 5.78 -2.52
C ASP A 100 -8.90 4.90 -1.28
N SER A 101 -9.83 5.30 -0.40
CA SER A 101 -10.23 4.51 0.78
C SER A 101 -10.60 3.09 0.38
N GLY A 102 -10.00 2.09 1.03
CA GLY A 102 -10.10 0.67 0.67
C GLY A 102 -9.02 0.15 -0.28
N GLY A 103 -8.24 1.02 -0.92
CA GLY A 103 -7.12 0.64 -1.79
C GLY A 103 -5.91 0.06 -1.03
N PRO A 104 -5.00 -0.64 -1.74
CA PRO A 104 -3.81 -1.24 -1.14
C PRO A 104 -2.72 -0.21 -0.82
N LEU A 105 -2.14 -0.28 0.39
CA LEU A 105 -0.82 0.27 0.66
C LEU A 105 0.23 -0.82 0.45
N LEU A 106 1.09 -0.60 -0.54
CA LEU A 106 2.17 -1.52 -0.92
C LEU A 106 3.53 -1.01 -0.44
N CYS A 107 4.38 -1.92 0.02
CA CYS A 107 5.78 -1.66 0.32
C CYS A 107 6.62 -2.80 -0.29
N ASN A 108 7.56 -2.47 -1.19
CA ASN A 108 8.38 -3.45 -1.93
C ASN A 108 7.55 -4.58 -2.60
N GLY A 109 6.35 -4.25 -3.10
CA GLY A 109 5.41 -5.21 -3.70
C GLY A 109 4.56 -6.02 -2.71
N ALA A 110 4.86 -5.98 -1.41
CA ALA A 110 4.04 -6.61 -0.38
C ALA A 110 2.90 -5.69 0.08
N LEU A 111 1.72 -6.26 0.31
CA LEU A 111 0.56 -5.56 0.87
C LEU A 111 0.75 -5.39 2.39
N VAL A 112 0.95 -4.15 2.85
CA VAL A 112 1.21 -3.82 4.27
C VAL A 112 0.04 -3.10 4.95
N GLY A 113 -0.92 -2.57 4.18
CA GLY A 113 -2.11 -1.96 4.75
C GLY A 113 -3.21 -1.68 3.74
N VAL A 114 -4.32 -1.15 4.25
CA VAL A 114 -5.50 -0.76 3.46
C VAL A 114 -5.85 0.69 3.79
N THR A 115 -5.98 1.55 2.77
CA THR A 115 -6.29 2.99 2.92
C THR A 115 -7.57 3.19 3.72
N SER A 116 -7.54 3.98 4.80
CA SER A 116 -8.72 4.20 5.65
C SER A 116 -9.20 5.65 5.61
N PHE A 117 -8.47 6.57 6.27
CA PHE A 117 -8.87 7.97 6.42
C PHE A 117 -7.66 8.92 6.51
N GLY A 118 -7.87 10.23 6.39
CA GLY A 118 -6.83 11.25 6.55
C GLY A 118 -7.40 12.66 6.77
N ARG A 119 -6.59 13.60 7.27
CA ARG A 119 -7.02 14.99 7.56
C ARG A 119 -6.51 15.98 6.51
N GLY A 120 -7.14 15.94 5.34
CA GLY A 120 -6.82 16.83 4.21
C GLY A 120 -5.58 16.33 3.48
N CYS A 121 -5.79 15.79 2.28
CA CYS A 121 -4.80 15.01 1.55
C CYS A 121 -3.47 15.78 1.42
N GLY A 122 -2.35 15.14 1.78
CA GLY A 122 -0.99 15.67 1.57
C GLY A 122 -0.49 16.67 2.60
N ARG A 123 -1.34 17.07 3.56
CA ARG A 123 -0.98 18.00 4.65
C ARG A 123 -0.41 17.31 5.88
N VAL A 124 -0.90 16.09 6.13
CA VAL A 124 -0.45 15.15 7.16
C VAL A 124 -0.52 13.75 6.56
N PRO A 125 0.23 12.75 7.06
CA PRO A 125 0.14 11.38 6.55
C PRO A 125 -1.28 10.81 6.65
N GLY A 126 -1.73 10.11 5.63
CA GLY A 126 -2.93 9.28 5.66
C GLY A 126 -2.80 8.09 6.60
N VAL A 127 -3.94 7.57 7.02
CA VAL A 127 -4.08 6.47 7.99
C VAL A 127 -4.64 5.25 7.29
N TYR A 128 -4.00 4.11 7.53
CA TYR A 128 -4.25 2.84 6.89
C TYR A 128 -4.47 1.78 7.96
N ALA A 129 -5.38 0.83 7.74
CA ALA A 129 -5.44 -0.38 8.55
C ALA A 129 -4.16 -1.20 8.30
N TYR A 130 -3.43 -1.58 9.35
CA TYR A 130 -2.17 -2.29 9.23
C TYR A 130 -2.41 -3.80 9.19
N ILE A 131 -1.99 -4.45 8.10
CA ILE A 131 -2.16 -5.88 7.92
C ILE A 131 -1.06 -6.61 8.67
N THR A 132 -1.44 -7.29 9.76
CA THR A 132 -0.53 -8.14 10.55
C THR A 132 -0.56 -9.59 10.07
N GLU A 133 0.41 -10.40 10.50
CA GLU A 133 0.41 -11.87 10.30
C GLU A 133 -0.84 -12.58 10.86
N GLU A 134 -1.59 -11.95 11.76
CA GLU A 134 -2.90 -12.44 12.21
C GLU A 134 -4.00 -12.20 11.17
N HIS A 135 -4.06 -10.98 10.63
CA HIS A 135 -4.96 -10.65 9.54
C HIS A 135 -4.65 -11.51 8.30
N LEU A 136 -3.37 -11.74 7.97
CA LEU A 136 -2.98 -12.63 6.88
C LEU A 136 -3.41 -14.09 7.13
N ARG A 137 -3.26 -14.61 8.36
CA ARG A 137 -3.76 -15.95 8.72
C ARG A 137 -5.29 -16.04 8.61
N TRP A 138 -6.01 -15.02 9.05
CA TRP A 138 -7.47 -14.97 8.97
C TRP A 138 -7.96 -14.87 7.51
N ILE A 139 -7.42 -13.95 6.71
CA ILE A 139 -7.73 -13.81 5.27
C ILE A 139 -7.51 -15.15 4.54
N LYS A 140 -6.34 -15.78 4.74
CA LYS A 140 -6.01 -17.08 4.14
C LYS A 140 -6.96 -18.20 4.60
N LYS A 141 -7.52 -18.12 5.82
CA LYS A 141 -8.54 -19.06 6.29
C LYS A 141 -9.87 -18.84 5.57
N ILE A 142 -10.36 -17.59 5.48
CA ILE A 142 -11.64 -17.26 4.83
C ILE A 142 -11.64 -17.68 3.36
N ILE A 143 -10.57 -17.34 2.61
CA ILE A 143 -10.39 -17.75 1.21
C ILE A 143 -10.52 -19.28 1.08
N ARG A 144 -9.72 -20.03 1.85
CA ARG A 144 -9.69 -21.50 1.78
C ARG A 144 -10.99 -22.16 2.25
N THR A 145 -11.75 -21.53 3.15
CA THR A 145 -13.09 -22.01 3.50
C THR A 145 -14.05 -21.86 2.31
N SER A 146 -14.03 -20.72 1.61
CA SER A 146 -14.90 -20.52 0.44
C SER A 146 -14.56 -21.43 -0.75
N GLU A 147 -13.29 -21.80 -0.92
CA GLU A 147 -12.81 -22.74 -1.95
C GLU A 147 -13.24 -24.20 -1.69
N MET A 148 -13.82 -24.51 -0.52
CA MET A 148 -14.39 -25.83 -0.18
C MET A 148 -15.93 -25.83 -0.16
N GLN A 149 -16.56 -24.79 -0.73
CA GLN A 149 -18.02 -24.65 -0.80
C GLN A 149 -18.53 -24.67 -2.27
N GLU A 150 -17.71 -25.21 -3.17
CA GLU A 150 -17.97 -25.49 -4.59
C GLU A 150 -17.60 -26.94 -4.92
#